data_AF-A0A6A5Y0X1-F1
#
_entry.id   AF-A0A6A5Y0X1-F1
#
_cell.length_a   1.000
_cell.length_b   1.000
_cell.length_c   1.000
_cell.angle_alpha   90.00
_cell.angle_beta   90.00
_cell.angle_gamma   90.00
#
_symmetry.space_group_name_H-M   'P 1'
#
loop_
_entity.id
_entity.type
_entity.pdbx_description
1 polymer ?
#
loop_
_entity_poly.entity_id
_entity_poly.type
_entity_poly.pdbx_seq_one_letter_code
_entity_poly.pdbx_strand_id
1 'polypeptide(L)' 'MVAMYTIAGRQVGSHVLAIATLTTTFAGAFLATRGGSKPEQQGPPINAKSKEEESFVKSFVNKVEGEKK' A
#
# COMPACT_ATOMS: atom_id res chain seq x y z
N MET A 1 6.82 39.14 -9.98
CA MET A 1 6.21 39.47 -8.68
C MET A 1 5.75 38.15 -8.05
N VAL A 2 6.23 37.79 -6.86
CA VAL A 2 5.83 36.54 -6.17
C VAL A 2 4.43 36.75 -5.59
N ALA A 3 3.47 35.91 -5.97
CA ALA A 3 2.13 35.99 -5.43
C ALA A 3 2.15 35.53 -3.96
N MET A 4 1.69 36.40 -3.06
CA MET A 4 1.52 36.08 -1.65
C MET A 4 0.06 35.76 -1.41
N TYR A 5 -0.21 34.64 -0.73
CA TYR A 5 -1.55 34.23 -0.37
C TYR A 5 -1.68 34.24 1.15
N THR A 6 -2.65 34.99 1.68
CA THR A 6 -2.97 34.98 3.10
C THR A 6 -3.74 33.71 3.43
N ILE A 7 -3.07 32.76 4.08
CA ILE A 7 -3.66 31.49 4.51
C ILE A 7 -3.62 31.48 6.04
N ALA A 8 -4.78 31.30 6.67
CA ALA A 8 -4.93 31.30 8.13
C ALA A 8 -4.27 32.51 8.82
N GLY A 9 -4.40 33.71 8.24
CA GLY A 9 -3.84 34.95 8.77
C GLY A 9 -2.33 35.13 8.58
N ARG A 10 -1.65 34.21 7.87
CA ARG A 10 -0.22 34.32 7.55
C ARG A 10 -0.02 34.44 6.04
N GLN A 11 0.89 35.31 5.62
CA GLN A 11 1.27 35.47 4.23
C GLN A 11 2.19 34.30 3.83
N VAL A 12 1.72 33.47 2.91
CA VAL A 12 2.48 32.32 2.37
C VAL A 12 2.86 32.64 0.93
N GLY A 13 4.16 32.58 0.62
CA GLY A 13 4.64 32.76 -0.75
C GLY A 13 4.18 31.63 -1.66
N SER A 14 3.79 31.95 -2.89
CA SER A 14 3.27 30.99 -3.87
C SER A 14 4.17 29.77 -4.07
N HIS A 15 5.48 29.94 -4.02
CA HIS A 15 6.44 28.84 -4.18
C HIS A 15 6.42 27.86 -3.00
N VAL A 16 6.37 28.38 -1.76
CA VAL A 16 6.32 27.54 -0.56
C VAL A 16 4.99 26.80 -0.49
N LEU A 17 3.90 27.50 -0.83
CA LEU A 17 2.58 26.89 -0.88
C LEU A 17 2.51 25.77 -1.92
N ALA A 18 2.99 26.01 -3.14
CA ALA A 18 3.00 25.01 -4.20
C ALA A 18 3.85 23.78 -3.83
N ILE A 19 5.05 23.99 -3.26
CA ILE A 19 5.90 22.89 -2.80
C ILE A 19 5.20 22.09 -1.70
N ALA A 20 4.58 22.75 -0.73
CA ALA A 20 3.85 22.08 0.35
C ALA A 20 2.68 21.24 -0.18
N THR A 21 1.89 21.77 -1.11
CA THR A 21 0.77 21.02 -1.71
C THR A 21 1.28 19.82 -2.49
N LEU A 22 2.25 20.02 -3.38
CA LEU A 22 2.79 18.92 -4.21
C LEU A 22 3.42 17.83 -3.34
N THR A 23 4.25 18.18 -2.37
CA THR A 23 4.88 17.21 -1.46
C THR A 23 3.84 16.44 -0.65
N THR A 24 2.80 17.10 -0.15
CA THR A 24 1.73 16.44 0.61
C THR A 24 0.94 15.49 -0.27
N THR A 25 0.61 15.87 -1.51
CA THR A 25 -0.10 15.00 -2.44
C THR A 25 0.74 13.79 -2.83
N PHE A 26 2.02 13.97 -3.18
CA PHE A 26 2.89 12.87 -3.54
C PHE A 26 3.21 11.95 -2.35
N ALA A 27 3.49 12.51 -1.17
CA ALA A 27 3.73 11.73 0.04
C ALA A 27 2.47 10.97 0.48
N GLY A 28 1.31 11.62 0.42
CA GLY A 28 0.03 10.99 0.73
C GLY A 28 -0.32 9.86 -0.25
N ALA A 29 -0.15 10.10 -1.55
CA ALA A 29 -0.31 9.08 -2.58
C ALA A 29 0.66 7.92 -2.34
N PHE A 30 1.96 8.22 -2.14
CA PHE A 30 2.97 7.20 -1.86
C PHE A 30 2.64 6.40 -0.60
N LEU A 31 2.21 7.02 0.50
CA LEU A 31 1.83 6.29 1.71
C LEU A 31 0.58 5.44 1.51
N ALA A 32 -0.40 5.92 0.74
CA ALA A 32 -1.63 5.17 0.44
C ALA A 32 -1.38 4.01 -0.53
N THR A 33 -0.45 4.17 -1.48
CA THR A 33 -0.13 3.15 -2.49
C THR A 33 1.07 2.29 -2.13
N ARG A 34 1.87 2.67 -1.13
CA ARG A 34 2.93 1.85 -0.55
C ARG A 34 2.22 0.73 0.19
N GLY A 35 1.86 -0.30 -0.57
CA GLY A 35 1.31 -1.53 -0.06
C GLY A 35 2.15 -1.97 1.12
N GLY A 36 1.59 -1.81 2.32
CA GLY A 36 2.08 -2.55 3.47
C GLY A 36 2.09 -4.02 3.09
N SER A 37 3.01 -4.79 3.66
CA SER A 37 3.03 -6.25 3.56
C SER A 37 1.61 -6.76 3.78
N LYS A 38 0.89 -7.02 2.68
CA LYS A 38 -0.40 -7.67 2.71
C LYS A 38 -0.10 -8.94 3.50
N PRO A 39 -0.72 -9.16 4.68
CA PRO A 39 -0.60 -10.47 5.29
C PRO A 39 -0.99 -11.44 4.17
N GLU A 40 -0.10 -12.38 3.85
CA GLU A 40 -0.42 -13.48 2.95
C GLU A 40 -1.81 -13.92 3.34
N GLN A 41 -2.71 -13.82 2.37
CA GLN A 41 -4.10 -14.15 2.57
C GLN A 41 -4.07 -15.64 2.89
N GLN A 42 -4.01 -15.97 4.19
CA GLN A 42 -3.95 -17.35 4.64
C GLN A 42 -5.13 -18.02 3.97
N GLY A 43 -4.82 -18.91 3.03
CA GLY A 43 -5.83 -19.63 2.28
C GLY A 43 -6.82 -20.27 3.25
N PRO A 44 -8.01 -20.67 2.76
CA PRO A 44 -9.07 -21.20 3.61
C PRO A 44 -8.49 -22.22 4.60
N PRO A 45 -8.83 -22.12 5.90
CA PRO A 45 -8.18 -22.88 6.95
C PRO A 45 -8.14 -24.36 6.56
N ILE A 46 -6.92 -24.87 6.37
CA ILE A 46 -6.66 -26.24 5.95
C ILE A 46 -7.04 -27.14 7.13
N ASN A 47 -8.29 -27.56 7.17
CA ASN A 47 -8.80 -28.45 8.21
C ASN A 47 -8.69 -29.89 7.70
N ALA A 48 -7.46 -30.40 7.58
CA ALA A 48 -7.22 -31.76 7.12
C ALA A 48 -7.16 -32.73 8.32
N LYS A 49 -7.81 -33.89 8.20
CA LYS A 49 -7.85 -34.88 9.27
C LYS A 49 -6.54 -35.65 9.43
N SER A 50 -5.61 -35.53 8.47
CA SER A 50 -4.27 -36.12 8.52
C SER A 50 -3.19 -35.18 7.99
N LYS A 51 -1.97 -35.35 8.53
CA LYS A 51 -0.79 -34.52 8.27
C LYS A 51 -0.31 -34.59 6.81
N GLU A 52 -0.56 -35.70 6.11
CA GLU A 52 -0.21 -35.83 4.69
C GLU A 52 -1.09 -34.97 3.78
N GLU A 53 -2.39 -34.87 4.07
CA GLU A 53 -3.34 -34.09 3.27
C GLU A 53 -3.05 -32.60 3.36
N GLU A 54 -2.66 -32.09 4.53
CA GLU A 54 -2.24 -30.69 4.65
C GLU A 54 -1.02 -30.36 3.78
N SER A 55 -0.06 -31.27 3.70
CA SER A 55 1.16 -31.09 2.91
C SER A 55 0.84 -31.07 1.42
N PHE A 56 -0.06 -31.96 0.98
CA PHE A 56 -0.56 -31.99 -0.39
C PHE A 56 -1.27 -30.68 -0.76
N VAL A 57 -2.22 -30.21 0.05
CA VAL A 57 -2.97 -28.98 -0.26
C VAL A 57 -2.04 -27.76 -0.25
N LYS A 58 -1.08 -27.67 0.68
CA LYS A 58 -0.06 -26.61 0.68
C LYS A 58 0.77 -26.63 -0.61
N SER A 59 1.22 -27.80 -1.05
CA SER A 59 2.00 -27.93 -2.29
C SER A 59 1.18 -27.60 -3.54
N PHE A 60 -0.10 -27.97 -3.57
CA PHE A 60 -1.02 -27.67 -4.66
C PHE A 60 -1.30 -26.17 -4.77
N VAL A 61 -1.62 -25.51 -3.64
CA VAL A 61 -1.84 -24.06 -3.59
C VAL A 61 -0.59 -23.30 -4.05
N ASN A 62 0.58 -23.66 -3.52
CA ASN A 62 1.85 -23.04 -3.92
C ASN A 62 2.14 -23.20 -5.42
N LYS A 63 1.81 -24.35 -6.01
CA LYS A 63 1.97 -24.57 -7.45
C LYS A 63 1.02 -23.71 -8.29
N VAL A 64 -0.25 -23.62 -7.88
CA VAL A 64 -1.27 -22.83 -8.59
C VAL A 64 -1.02 -21.33 -8.48
N GLU A 65 -0.50 -20.84 -7.35
CA GLU A 65 -0.10 -19.44 -7.20
C GLU A 65 1.20 -19.12 -7.95
N GLY A 66 2.15 -20.07 -8.02
CA GLY A 66 3.38 -19.94 -8.80
C GLY A 66 3.17 -19.93 -10.31
N GLU A 67 2.19 -20.67 -10.83
CA GLU A 67 1.81 -20.66 -12.26
C GLU A 67 1.00 -19.41 -12.68
N LYS A 68 0.48 -18.63 -11.72
CA LYS A 68 -0.31 -17.41 -12.00
C LYS A 68 0.53 -16.13 -12.10
N LYS A 69 1.87 -16.22 -12.06
CA LYS A 69 2.78 -15.09 -12.26
C LYS A 69 3.23 -14.94 -13.70
#